data_AF-A0A2V5MII1-F1
#
_entry.id   AF-A0A2V5MII1-F1
#
_cell.length_a   1.000
_cell.length_b   1.000
_cell.length_c   1.000
_cell.angle_alpha   90.00
_cell.angle_beta   90.00
_cell.angle_gamma   90.00
#
_symmetry.space_group_name_H-M   'P 1'
#
loop_
_entity.id
_entity.type
_entity.pdbx_description
1 polymer ?
#
loop_
_entity_poly.entity_id
_entity_poly.type
_entity_poly.pdbx_seq_one_letter_code
_entity_poly.pdbx_strand_id
1 'polypeptide(L)'
;SVEAWEEGKLAGGLYGVAVGGAFFGESMFHRVTDASKLALVALVEHLRAHKFVLLDTQWLTPHLQQFGGMEISRNHYLRLLRRAVELPRKFL
;
A
#
# COMPACT_ATOMS: atom_id res chain seq x y z
N SER A 1 6.77 5.47 -5.21
CA SER A 1 7.14 5.20 -3.81
C SER A 1 6.34 6.13 -2.92
N VAL A 2 6.35 5.88 -1.61
CA VAL A 2 5.94 6.82 -0.56
C VAL A 2 7.09 6.88 0.44
N GLU A 3 7.53 8.09 0.76
CA GLU A 3 8.77 8.33 1.51
C GLU A 3 8.47 9.15 2.76
N ALA A 4 9.07 8.76 3.87
CA ALA A 4 9.06 9.49 5.12
C ALA A 4 10.42 10.18 5.30
N TRP A 5 10.38 11.49 5.56
CA TRP A 5 11.56 12.33 5.70
C TRP A 5 11.59 12.96 7.09
N GLU A 6 12.75 12.94 7.75
CA GLU A 6 13.01 13.59 9.03
C GLU A 6 14.27 14.44 8.88
N GLU A 7 14.17 15.75 9.16
CA GLU A 7 15.28 16.71 9.07
C GLU A 7 16.07 16.64 7.74
N GLY A 8 15.35 16.48 6.62
CA GLY A 8 15.95 16.38 5.28
C GLY A 8 16.63 15.04 4.97
N LYS A 9 16.50 14.03 5.85
CA LYS A 9 17.01 12.67 5.64
C LYS A 9 15.87 11.70 5.40
N LEU A 10 16.11 10.74 4.51
CA LEU A 10 15.17 9.65 4.25
C LEU A 10 15.11 8.72 5.48
N ALA A 11 14.02 8.84 6.24
CA ALA A 11 13.78 8.15 7.50
C ALA A 11 13.13 6.78 7.30
N GLY A 12 12.43 6.57 6.17
CA GLY A 12 11.79 5.31 5.82
C GLY A 12 10.94 5.46 4.56
N GLY A 13 10.28 4.37 4.16
CA GLY A 13 9.40 4.42 3.01
C GLY A 13 8.93 3.05 2.56
N LEU A 14 8.14 3.08 1.50
CA LEU A 14 7.68 1.89 0.79
C LEU A 14 7.61 2.16 -0.71
N TYR A 15 7.58 1.09 -1.48
CA TYR A 15 7.33 1.18 -2.91
C TYR A 15 6.44 0.04 -3.37
N GLY A 16 5.90 0.21 -4.56
CA GLY A 16 4.97 -0.71 -5.15
C GLY A 16 4.64 -0.35 -6.59
N VAL A 17 3.81 -1.18 -7.20
CA VAL A 17 3.33 -1.02 -8.57
C VAL A 17 1.85 -0.64 -8.54
N ALA A 18 1.46 0.34 -9.36
CA ALA A 18 0.06 0.69 -9.56
C ALA A 18 -0.42 0.17 -10.92
N VAL A 19 -1.53 -0.57 -10.94
CA VAL A 19 -2.19 -1.04 -12.17
C VAL A 19 -3.68 -0.78 -12.04
N GLY A 20 -4.19 0.15 -12.84
CA GLY A 20 -5.56 0.64 -12.69
C GLY A 20 -5.80 1.12 -11.26
N GLY A 21 -6.90 0.68 -10.65
CA GLY A 21 -7.26 0.93 -9.25
C GLY A 21 -6.67 -0.05 -8.23
N ALA A 22 -5.65 -0.84 -8.58
CA ALA A 22 -4.90 -1.69 -7.65
C ALA A 22 -3.49 -1.13 -7.40
N PHE A 23 -3.03 -1.24 -6.15
CA PHE A 23 -1.64 -0.99 -5.77
C PHE A 23 -1.06 -2.25 -5.12
N PHE A 24 0.08 -2.71 -5.63
CA PHE A 24 0.82 -3.87 -5.13
C PHE A 24 2.03 -3.35 -4.35
N GLY A 25 1.97 -3.42 -3.02
CA GLY A 25 3.08 -3.00 -2.16
C GLY A 25 4.18 -4.05 -2.18
N GLU A 26 5.38 -3.72 -2.66
CA GLU A 26 6.46 -4.70 -2.83
C GLU A 26 7.33 -4.81 -1.57
N SER A 27 7.72 -3.67 -0.99
CA SER A 27 8.56 -3.65 0.19
C SER A 27 8.46 -2.34 0.94
N MET A 28 8.88 -2.38 2.20
CA MET A 28 8.99 -1.22 3.08
C MET A 28 10.29 -1.30 3.89
N PHE A 29 10.81 -0.14 4.27
CA PHE A 29 11.99 -0.01 5.12
C PHE A 29 11.83 1.17 6.08
N HIS A 30 12.59 1.15 7.17
CA HIS A 30 12.72 2.28 8.08
C HIS A 30 14.16 2.38 8.59
N ARG A 31 14.59 3.60 8.89
CA ARG A 31 15.83 3.97 9.57
C ARG A 31 15.56 4.66 10.90
N VAL A 32 14.41 5.30 11.00
CA VAL A 32 13.86 5.89 12.23
C VAL A 32 12.63 5.09 12.64
N THR A 33 12.42 4.92 13.94
CA THR A 33 11.25 4.23 14.48
C THR A 33 9.97 4.79 13.86
N ASP A 34 9.07 3.90 13.46
CA ASP A 34 7.75 4.20 12.90
C ASP A 34 7.70 4.92 11.53
N ALA A 35 8.84 5.25 10.91
CA ALA A 35 8.85 5.92 9.61
C ALA A 35 8.15 5.12 8.49
N SER A 36 8.30 3.79 8.46
CA SER A 36 7.59 2.93 7.50
C SER A 36 6.08 2.87 7.76
N LYS A 37 5.65 3.04 9.01
CA LYS A 37 4.23 3.08 9.38
C LYS A 37 3.59 4.37 8.87
N LEU A 38 4.27 5.50 9.05
CA LEU A 38 3.83 6.79 8.48
C LEU A 38 3.72 6.71 6.95
N ALA A 39 4.71 6.11 6.28
CA ALA A 39 4.65 5.89 4.83
C ALA A 39 3.46 5.00 4.42
N LEU A 40 3.12 3.97 5.21
CA LEU A 40 1.95 3.12 4.97
C LEU A 40 0.63 3.87 5.17
N VAL A 41 0.49 4.66 6.22
CA VAL A 41 -0.70 5.49 6.46
C VAL A 41 -0.88 6.47 5.31
N ALA A 42 0.18 7.20 4.93
CA ALA A 42 0.16 8.13 3.82
C ALA A 42 -0.20 7.45 2.48
N LEU A 43 0.32 6.23 2.23
CA LEU A 43 -0.09 5.43 1.08
C LEU A 43 -1.59 5.16 1.11
N VAL A 44 -2.13 4.66 2.22
CA VAL A 44 -3.55 4.30 2.33
C VAL A 44 -4.45 5.52 2.12
N GLU A 45 -4.10 6.67 2.68
CA GLU A 45 -4.82 7.93 2.47
C GLU A 45 -4.79 8.36 1.00
N HIS A 46 -3.62 8.30 0.37
CA HIS A 46 -3.44 8.61 -1.04
C HIS A 46 -4.29 7.70 -1.94
N LEU A 47 -4.26 6.39 -1.71
CA LEU A 47 -5.05 5.41 -2.45
C LEU A 47 -6.56 5.65 -2.31
N ARG A 48 -7.02 5.99 -1.10
CA ARG A 48 -8.44 6.35 -0.86
C ARG A 48 -8.84 7.62 -1.61
N ALA A 49 -8.03 8.67 -1.52
CA ALA A 49 -8.30 9.93 -2.23
C ALA A 49 -8.40 9.73 -3.74
N HIS A 50 -7.58 8.83 -4.30
CA HIS A 50 -7.56 8.51 -5.73
C HIS A 50 -8.50 7.36 -6.12
N LYS A 51 -9.37 6.91 -5.21
CA LYS A 51 -10.40 5.88 -5.45
C LYS A 51 -9.81 4.56 -5.97
N PHE A 52 -8.63 4.19 -5.47
CA PHE A 52 -8.13 2.81 -5.55
C PHE A 52 -9.00 1.92 -4.68
N VAL A 53 -9.12 0.65 -5.07
CA VAL A 53 -10.04 -0.31 -4.43
C VAL A 53 -9.32 -1.56 -3.91
N LEU A 54 -8.02 -1.69 -4.17
CA LEU A 54 -7.21 -2.81 -3.73
C LEU A 54 -5.79 -2.34 -3.39
N LEU A 55 -5.37 -2.57 -2.14
CA LEU A 55 -3.98 -2.57 -1.72
C LEU A 55 -3.60 -4.02 -1.43
N ASP A 56 -2.73 -4.57 -2.26
CA ASP A 56 -2.19 -5.92 -2.13
C ASP A 56 -0.84 -5.87 -1.40
N THR A 57 -0.71 -6.67 -0.34
CA THR A 57 0.49 -6.79 0.48
C THR A 57 1.12 -8.19 0.40
N GLN A 58 0.67 -9.03 -0.55
CA GLN A 58 1.03 -10.42 -0.81
C GLN A 58 0.83 -11.38 0.37
N TRP A 59 1.53 -11.15 1.48
CA TRP A 59 1.46 -11.93 2.70
C TRP A 59 1.02 -11.05 3.86
N LEU A 60 0.06 -11.54 4.63
CA LEU A 60 -0.32 -10.88 5.86
C LEU A 60 0.74 -11.16 6.93
N THR A 61 1.27 -10.11 7.54
CA THR A 61 2.19 -10.20 8.67
C THR A 61 1.53 -9.63 9.92
N PRO A 62 1.97 -10.00 11.15
CA PRO A 62 1.47 -9.38 12.38
C PRO A 62 1.61 -7.86 12.38
N HIS A 63 2.63 -7.33 11.71
CA HIS A 63 2.80 -5.89 11.53
C HIS A 63 1.65 -5.29 10.70
N LEU A 64 1.33 -5.88 9.54
CA LEU A 64 0.27 -5.39 8.65
C LEU A 64 -1.14 -5.61 9.23
N GLN A 65 -1.33 -6.64 10.07
CA GLN A 65 -2.59 -6.86 10.80
C GLN A 65 -2.96 -5.68 11.69
N GLN A 66 -1.98 -5.03 12.34
CA GLN A 66 -2.21 -3.87 13.18
C GLN A 66 -2.78 -2.67 12.40
N PHE A 67 -2.59 -2.64 11.08
CA PHE A 67 -3.11 -1.60 10.17
C PHE A 67 -4.40 -2.02 9.45
N GLY A 68 -5.04 -3.11 9.88
CA GLY A 68 -6.29 -3.61 9.28
C GLY A 68 -6.08 -4.49 8.05
N GLY A 69 -4.85 -4.96 7.79
CA GLY A 69 -4.59 -5.99 6.79
C GLY A 69 -5.36 -7.27 7.14
N MET A 70 -5.96 -7.89 6.12
CA MET A 70 -6.76 -9.11 6.29
C MET A 70 -6.45 -10.11 5.19
N GLU A 71 -6.50 -11.40 5.54
CA GLU A 71 -6.49 -12.47 4.55
C GLU A 71 -7.90 -12.67 4.01
N ILE A 72 -7.99 -12.86 2.70
CA ILE A 72 -9.22 -13.20 2.00
C ILE A 72 -9.00 -14.44 1.16
N SER A 73 -10.06 -15.18 0.87
CA SER A 73 -9.95 -16.33 -0.02
C SER A 73 -9.44 -15.90 -1.40
N ARG A 74 -8.65 -16.77 -2.04
CA ARG A 74 -8.13 -16.55 -3.41
C ARG A 74 -9.23 -16.12 -4.39
N ASN A 75 -10.40 -16.75 -4.32
CA ASN A 75 -11.53 -16.41 -5.19
C ASN A 75 -12.07 -15.00 -4.93
N HIS A 76 -12.07 -14.54 -3.67
CA HIS A 76 -12.45 -13.17 -3.35
C HIS A 76 -11.41 -12.18 -3.88
N TYR A 77 -10.12 -12.44 -3.63
CA TYR A 77 -9.03 -11.62 -4.14
C TYR A 77 -9.08 -11.48 -5.67
N LEU A 78 -9.21 -12.58 -6.42
CA LEU A 78 -9.26 -12.53 -7.88
C LEU A 78 -10.44 -11.72 -8.44
N ARG A 79 -11.59 -11.69 -7.74
CA ARG A 79 -12.72 -10.82 -8.10
C ARG A 79 -12.40 -9.34 -7.89
N LEU A 80 -11.79 -9.01 -6.74
CA LEU A 80 -11.36 -7.63 -6.45
C LEU A 80 -10.29 -7.17 -7.43
N LEU A 81 -9.29 -8.02 -7.69
CA LEU A 81 -8.20 -7.75 -8.63
C LEU A 81 -8.71 -7.46 -10.04
N ARG A 82 -9.57 -8.34 -10.60
CA ARG A 82 -10.15 -8.14 -11.93
C ARG A 82 -10.85 -6.78 -12.04
N ARG A 83 -11.68 -6.45 -11.06
CA ARG A 83 -12.36 -5.15 -11.01
C ARG A 83 -11.35 -4.00 -10.90
N ALA A 84 -10.35 -4.13 -10.04
CA ALA A 84 -9.41 -3.07 -9.74
C ALA A 84 -8.57 -2.68 -10.96
N VAL A 85 -8.02 -3.65 -11.69
CA VAL A 85 -7.14 -3.38 -12.86
C VAL A 85 -7.89 -2.72 -14.03
N GLU A 86 -9.20 -2.90 -14.13
CA GLU A 86 -10.04 -2.25 -15.14
C GLU A 86 -10.41 -0.80 -14.79
N LEU A 87 -10.21 -0.36 -13.54
CA LEU A 87 -10.50 1.02 -13.15
C LEU A 87 -9.40 1.96 -13.69
N PRO A 88 -9.75 3.03 -14.43
CA PRO A 88 -8.77 3.98 -14.96
C PRO A 88 -8.31 4.94 -13.86
N ARG A 89 -7.56 4.44 -12.88
CA ARG A 89 -6.92 5.24 -11.83
C ARG A 89 -5.45 5.46 -12.18
N LYS A 90 -4.94 6.61 -11.76
CA LYS A 90 -3.53 6.93 -11.80
C LYS A 90 -3.05 7.13 -10.37
N PHE A 91 -1.83 6.66 -10.11
CA PHE A 91 -1.18 6.88 -8.84
C PHE A 91 -0.66 8.32 -8.70
N LEU A 92 -0.33 8.98 -9.82
CA LEU A 92 0.07 10.39 -9.90
C LEU A 92 -0.88 11.16 -10.83
#